data_AF-A0A6J0DUJ2-F1
#
_entry.id   AF-A0A6J0DUJ2-F1
#
_cell.length_a   1.000
_cell.length_b   1.000
_cell.length_c   1.000
_cell.angle_alpha   90.00
_cell.angle_beta   90.00
_cell.angle_gamma   90.00
#
_symmetry.space_group_name_H-M   'P 1'
#
loop_
_entity.id
_entity.type
_entity.pdbx_description
1 polymer ?
#
loop_
_entity_poly.entity_id
_entity_poly.type
_entity_poly.pdbx_seq_one_letter_code
_entity_poly.pdbx_strand_id
1 'polypeptide(L)'
;MVFEVGERYDLLFMPPSFPFGGMENPCLTFVTPCLLAGDRSLADVIIHEISHSWFGNLVTNANWGEFWLNEGFTMYAQRRISTILFGAAYTCLEAATGRALLRQHMDVSGEENPLNKLRVKIEPGVDPDDTYNETPYEKGYCFVSYLAHLVGDQDRFDKFLKAYVDEFKFQSIMAEDFLEFYLEYFPELKEKGVDSIPGFEFDRWLNTPGWPPYLPDLSPGDSLMKPAEELAELWVTSELDMQAIEAVSISTWKTYQLVYFLDKILQKSPLPPGNVKTLGETYPKISNARNAELRLRWGQIILKNDHQEEFWKVKEFLQSQGKQKYTLPLYHAMMGGSETARTLAKDTFEATASQLHSNVVNYIKQILTPKGS
;
A
#
# COMPACT_ATOMS: atom_id res chain seq x y z
N MET A 1 18.47 -11.31 30.62
CA MET A 1 18.72 -10.21 29.67
C MET A 1 17.39 -9.87 29.05
N VAL A 2 16.79 -8.77 29.49
CA VAL A 2 15.67 -8.16 28.78
C VAL A 2 16.35 -7.23 27.79
N PHE A 3 16.24 -7.51 26.49
CA PHE A 3 16.72 -6.58 25.47
C PHE A 3 15.82 -5.34 25.53
N GLU A 4 16.39 -4.17 25.82
CA GLU A 4 15.66 -2.91 25.63
C GLU A 4 15.43 -2.70 24.14
N VAL A 5 14.20 -2.34 23.76
CA VAL A 5 13.89 -1.95 22.38
C VAL A 5 14.72 -0.70 22.03
N GLY A 6 15.61 -0.81 21.05
CA GLY A 6 16.30 0.35 20.46
C GLY A 6 17.82 0.42 20.61
N GLU A 7 18.52 -0.54 21.22
CA GLU A 7 20.00 -0.50 21.25
C GLU A 7 20.64 -0.74 19.88
N ARG A 8 19.97 -1.51 19.02
CA ARG A 8 20.44 -1.88 17.67
C ARG A 8 19.27 -2.02 16.71
N TYR A 9 19.40 -1.41 15.52
CA TYR A 9 18.45 -1.53 14.42
C TYR A 9 19.20 -1.99 13.18
N ASP A 10 19.22 -3.31 12.95
CA ASP A 10 19.85 -3.90 11.77
C ASP A 10 18.82 -4.19 10.67
N LEU A 11 19.29 -4.20 9.43
CA LEU A 11 18.52 -4.60 8.26
C LEU A 11 19.12 -5.85 7.62
N LEU A 12 18.29 -6.84 7.33
CA LEU A 12 18.64 -8.01 6.53
C LEU A 12 17.90 -7.98 5.20
N PHE A 13 18.64 -7.82 4.10
CA PHE A 13 18.09 -8.00 2.75
C PHE A 13 17.92 -9.49 2.46
N MET A 14 16.67 -9.89 2.33
CA MET A 14 16.29 -11.28 2.07
C MET A 14 16.52 -11.66 0.59
N PRO A 15 16.51 -12.96 0.25
CA PRO A 15 16.45 -13.38 -1.14
C PRO A 15 15.21 -12.85 -1.87
N PRO A 16 15.22 -12.77 -3.22
CA PRO A 16 14.09 -12.23 -3.99
C PRO A 16 12.76 -12.96 -3.80
N SER A 17 12.76 -14.19 -3.28
CA SER A 17 11.55 -14.96 -2.98
C SER A 17 10.81 -14.50 -1.72
N PHE A 18 11.39 -13.57 -0.93
CA PHE A 18 10.73 -13.02 0.25
C PHE A 18 9.39 -12.37 -0.11
N PRO A 19 8.26 -12.82 0.48
CA PRO A 19 6.94 -12.48 -0.04
C PRO A 19 6.43 -11.10 0.40
N PHE A 20 7.05 -10.47 1.39
CA PHE A 20 6.58 -9.22 2.01
C PHE A 20 7.44 -8.00 1.63
N GLY A 21 7.01 -6.80 2.03
CA GLY A 21 7.80 -5.57 1.92
C GLY A 21 8.95 -5.58 2.91
N GLY A 22 8.60 -5.69 4.19
CA GLY A 22 9.52 -6.00 5.26
C GLY A 22 8.85 -6.93 6.27
N MET A 23 9.57 -7.20 7.35
CA MET A 23 9.06 -7.82 8.57
C MET A 23 9.85 -7.24 9.73
N GLU A 24 9.13 -6.70 10.70
CA GLU A 24 9.56 -5.91 11.84
C GLU A 24 10.25 -6.71 12.96
N ASN A 25 10.92 -7.81 12.62
CA ASN A 25 11.62 -8.67 13.58
C ASN A 25 12.53 -7.82 14.49
N PRO A 26 12.30 -7.81 15.83
CA PRO A 26 13.04 -6.96 16.73
C PRO A 26 14.56 -7.12 16.59
N CYS A 27 15.27 -5.99 16.54
CA CYS A 27 16.72 -5.87 16.34
C CYS A 27 17.26 -6.26 14.94
N LEU A 28 16.49 -6.93 14.09
CA LEU A 28 16.93 -7.38 12.76
C LEU A 28 15.77 -7.41 11.77
N THR A 29 15.35 -6.24 11.29
CA THR A 29 14.28 -6.11 10.32
C THR A 29 14.65 -6.81 9.00
N PHE A 30 13.74 -7.65 8.50
CA PHE A 30 13.92 -8.27 7.18
C PHE A 30 13.30 -7.37 6.12
N VAL A 31 13.96 -7.22 4.97
CA VAL A 31 13.47 -6.39 3.86
C VAL A 31 13.64 -7.09 2.53
N THR A 32 12.71 -6.81 1.62
CA THR A 32 12.79 -7.28 0.23
C THR A 32 13.95 -6.62 -0.54
N PRO A 33 14.65 -7.36 -1.42
CA PRO A 33 15.66 -6.75 -2.29
C PRO A 33 15.05 -5.80 -3.32
N CYS A 34 13.73 -5.80 -3.52
CA CYS A 34 13.03 -4.83 -4.36
C CYS A 34 13.19 -3.38 -3.89
N LEU A 35 13.59 -3.13 -2.64
CA LEU A 35 13.90 -1.77 -2.14
C LEU A 35 15.21 -1.20 -2.72
N LEU A 36 16.06 -2.04 -3.31
CA LEU A 36 17.35 -1.65 -3.90
C LEU A 36 17.17 -0.99 -5.28
N ALA A 37 16.39 0.08 -5.33
CA ALA A 37 16.14 0.87 -6.55
C ALA A 37 17.37 1.65 -7.05
N GLY A 38 18.39 1.82 -6.20
CA GLY A 38 19.64 2.54 -6.52
C GLY A 38 19.63 4.03 -6.18
N ASP A 39 18.48 4.59 -5.81
CA ASP A 39 18.26 6.02 -5.52
C ASP A 39 17.62 6.28 -4.15
N ARG A 40 17.43 5.22 -3.34
CA ARG A 40 16.77 5.24 -2.02
C ARG A 40 15.30 5.65 -2.06
N SER A 41 14.63 5.61 -3.21
CA SER A 41 13.27 6.12 -3.34
C SER A 41 12.18 5.26 -2.70
N LEU A 42 12.53 4.07 -2.18
CA LEU A 42 11.62 3.12 -1.53
C LEU A 42 11.99 2.93 -0.05
N ALA A 43 12.62 3.94 0.55
CA ALA A 43 13.03 3.92 1.96
C ALA A 43 11.83 4.04 2.92
N ASP A 44 10.64 4.39 2.43
CA ASP A 44 9.40 4.44 3.20
C ASP A 44 9.06 3.10 3.85
N VAL A 45 9.38 1.98 3.20
CA VAL A 45 9.24 0.64 3.82
C VAL A 45 10.15 0.52 5.05
N ILE A 46 11.39 1.03 5.00
CA ILE A 46 12.27 1.01 6.19
C ILE A 46 11.68 1.89 7.31
N ILE A 47 11.06 3.03 6.97
CA ILE A 47 10.38 3.89 7.94
C ILE A 47 9.19 3.15 8.57
N HIS A 48 8.44 2.35 7.80
CA HIS A 48 7.37 1.46 8.30
C HIS A 48 7.92 0.50 9.35
N GLU A 49 8.95 -0.27 8.99
CA GLU A 49 9.51 -1.28 9.89
C GLU A 49 10.17 -0.66 11.14
N ILE A 50 10.75 0.55 11.04
CA ILE A 50 11.21 1.31 12.20
C ILE A 50 10.02 1.63 13.12
N SER A 51 8.90 2.09 12.54
CA SER A 51 7.71 2.51 13.29
C SER A 51 7.08 1.36 14.08
N HIS A 52 7.15 0.14 13.55
CA HIS A 52 6.73 -1.06 14.26
C HIS A 52 7.48 -1.31 15.57
N SER A 53 8.67 -0.74 15.76
CA SER A 53 9.39 -0.79 17.05
C SER A 53 8.54 -0.25 18.20
N TRP A 54 7.60 0.64 17.93
CA TRP A 54 6.60 1.13 18.89
C TRP A 54 5.23 0.49 18.67
N PHE A 55 4.73 0.53 17.43
CA PHE A 55 3.37 0.09 17.09
C PHE A 55 3.39 -1.34 16.53
N GLY A 56 3.28 -2.32 17.43
CA GLY A 56 3.36 -3.74 17.11
C GLY A 56 4.32 -4.45 18.07
N ASN A 57 5.60 -4.05 18.08
CA ASN A 57 6.61 -4.71 18.91
C ASN A 57 6.53 -4.32 20.40
N LEU A 58 6.26 -3.05 20.72
CA LEU A 58 6.10 -2.60 22.12
C LEU A 58 4.65 -2.64 22.58
N VAL A 59 3.74 -2.10 21.77
CA VAL A 59 2.30 -2.20 21.98
C VAL A 59 1.76 -3.15 20.92
N THR A 60 1.31 -4.32 21.33
CA THR A 60 0.91 -5.39 20.41
C THR A 60 -0.61 -5.54 20.37
N ASN A 61 -1.20 -5.87 19.23
CA ASN A 61 -2.58 -6.33 19.18
C ASN A 61 -2.76 -7.64 19.98
N ALA A 62 -3.81 -7.72 20.82
CA ALA A 62 -4.07 -8.90 21.65
C ALA A 62 -4.48 -10.14 20.85
N ASN A 63 -5.01 -9.95 19.64
CA ASN A 63 -5.30 -11.03 18.70
C ASN A 63 -5.29 -10.51 17.26
N TRP A 64 -5.24 -11.43 16.29
CA TRP A 64 -5.19 -11.11 14.85
C TRP A 64 -6.42 -10.36 14.32
N GLY A 65 -7.56 -10.42 15.02
CA GLY A 65 -8.72 -9.61 14.67
C GLY A 65 -8.49 -8.11 14.89
N GLU A 66 -7.51 -7.75 15.72
CA GLU A 66 -7.11 -6.36 16.02
C GLU A 66 -5.85 -5.95 15.26
N PHE A 67 -5.50 -6.62 14.17
CA PHE A 67 -4.26 -6.38 13.43
C PHE A 67 -4.10 -4.92 12.95
N TRP A 68 -5.22 -4.20 12.75
CA TRP A 68 -5.21 -2.78 12.43
C TRP A 68 -4.54 -1.90 13.50
N LEU A 69 -4.49 -2.32 14.77
CA LEU A 69 -3.78 -1.58 15.83
C LEU A 69 -2.27 -1.54 15.59
N ASN A 70 -1.71 -2.59 15.01
CA ASN A 70 -0.31 -2.58 14.60
C ASN A 70 -0.17 -1.77 13.31
N GLU A 71 -0.88 -2.19 12.26
CA GLU A 71 -0.61 -1.70 10.91
C GLU A 71 -1.15 -0.29 10.65
N GLY A 72 -2.33 0.04 11.16
CA GLY A 72 -2.91 1.37 11.00
C GLY A 72 -2.09 2.45 11.68
N PHE A 73 -1.59 2.18 12.90
CA PHE A 73 -0.71 3.09 13.62
C PHE A 73 0.68 3.18 12.98
N THR A 74 1.24 2.05 12.53
CA THR A 74 2.53 2.03 11.86
C THR A 74 2.48 2.81 10.55
N MET A 75 1.44 2.61 9.74
CA MET A 75 1.23 3.39 8.52
C MET A 75 1.06 4.89 8.80
N TYR A 76 0.36 5.25 9.89
CA TYR A 76 0.25 6.65 10.33
C TYR A 76 1.62 7.22 10.72
N ALA A 77 2.38 6.50 11.54
CA ALA A 77 3.71 6.90 11.99
C ALA A 77 4.69 7.02 10.82
N GLN A 78 4.66 6.07 9.87
CA GLN A 78 5.45 6.12 8.64
C GLN A 78 5.19 7.44 7.89
N ARG A 79 3.93 7.74 7.60
CA ARG A 79 3.54 8.96 6.86
C ARG A 79 3.81 10.23 7.66
N ARG A 80 3.71 10.19 8.98
CA ARG A 80 4.10 11.30 9.87
C ARG A 80 5.60 11.59 9.76
N ILE A 81 6.45 10.55 9.78
CA ILE A 81 7.90 10.67 9.61
C ILE A 81 8.24 11.13 8.18
N SER A 82 7.64 10.53 7.15
CA SER A 82 7.79 10.97 5.74
C SER A 82 7.45 12.45 5.58
N THR A 83 6.42 12.95 6.26
CA THR A 83 6.05 14.37 6.22
C THR A 83 7.14 15.27 6.80
N ILE A 84 7.80 14.84 7.88
CA ILE A 84 8.92 15.58 8.48
C ILE A 84 10.14 15.58 7.55
N LEU A 85 10.44 14.44 6.92
CA LEU A 85 11.65 14.26 6.11
C LEU A 85 11.53 14.83 4.69
N PHE A 86 10.36 14.67 4.08
CA PHE A 86 10.15 14.91 2.64
C PHE A 86 9.08 15.97 2.36
N GLY A 87 8.35 16.42 3.39
CA GLY A 87 7.30 17.42 3.29
C GLY A 87 5.93 16.85 2.93
N ALA A 88 4.87 17.57 3.32
CA ALA A 88 3.49 17.13 3.16
C ALA A 88 3.11 16.81 1.72
N ALA A 89 3.58 17.62 0.75
CA ALA A 89 3.26 17.39 -0.66
C ALA A 89 3.71 16.01 -1.16
N TYR A 90 4.88 15.55 -0.72
CA TYR A 90 5.40 14.23 -1.10
C TYR A 90 4.65 13.11 -0.39
N THR A 91 4.41 13.22 0.92
CA THR A 91 3.64 12.24 1.67
C THR A 91 2.21 12.09 1.14
N CYS A 92 1.61 13.17 0.63
CA CYS A 92 0.31 13.08 -0.02
C CYS A 92 0.34 12.11 -1.22
N LEU A 93 1.44 12.03 -1.98
CA LEU A 93 1.60 11.03 -3.05
C LEU A 93 1.64 9.60 -2.49
N GLU A 94 2.38 9.36 -1.40
CA GLU A 94 2.40 8.06 -0.72
C GLU A 94 1.00 7.65 -0.24
N ALA A 95 0.26 8.59 0.36
CA ALA A 95 -1.11 8.38 0.82
C ALA A 95 -2.09 8.17 -0.35
N ALA A 96 -1.88 8.85 -1.48
CA ALA A 96 -2.68 8.62 -2.69
C ALA A 96 -2.43 7.23 -3.29
N THR A 97 -1.17 6.77 -3.32
CA THR A 97 -0.84 5.41 -3.73
C THR A 97 -1.48 4.38 -2.81
N GLY A 98 -1.45 4.60 -1.48
CA GLY A 98 -2.16 3.76 -0.51
C GLY A 98 -3.67 3.67 -0.76
N ARG A 99 -4.32 4.80 -1.02
CA ARG A 99 -5.75 4.82 -1.40
C ARG A 99 -6.03 4.05 -2.69
N ALA A 100 -5.18 4.18 -3.70
CA ALA A 100 -5.33 3.46 -4.95
C ALA A 100 -5.21 1.95 -4.74
N LEU A 101 -4.26 1.50 -3.89
CA LEU A 101 -4.11 0.09 -3.51
C LEU A 101 -5.35 -0.44 -2.79
N LEU A 102 -5.88 0.29 -1.80
CA LEU A 102 -7.10 -0.10 -1.10
C LEU A 102 -8.31 -0.20 -2.05
N ARG A 103 -8.46 0.74 -2.98
CA ARG A 103 -9.53 0.71 -4.00
C ARG A 103 -9.39 -0.51 -4.89
N GLN A 104 -8.18 -0.77 -5.41
CA GLN A 104 -7.91 -1.94 -6.23
C GLN A 104 -8.21 -3.24 -5.47
N HIS A 105 -7.83 -3.32 -4.19
CA HIS A 105 -8.15 -4.46 -3.34
C HIS A 105 -9.68 -4.69 -3.27
N MET A 106 -10.45 -3.65 -2.96
CA MET A 106 -11.92 -3.73 -2.84
C MET A 106 -12.61 -4.01 -4.17
N ASP A 107 -12.05 -3.55 -5.31
CA ASP A 107 -12.57 -3.88 -6.64
C ASP A 107 -12.42 -5.38 -6.96
N VAL A 108 -11.38 -6.03 -6.43
CA VAL A 108 -11.12 -7.46 -6.59
C VAL A 108 -11.89 -8.31 -5.57
N SER A 109 -11.85 -7.91 -4.29
CA SER A 109 -12.43 -8.68 -3.18
C SER A 109 -13.94 -8.46 -2.99
N GLY A 110 -14.48 -7.35 -3.54
CA GLY A 110 -15.81 -6.84 -3.28
C GLY A 110 -15.84 -5.94 -2.05
N GLU A 111 -16.46 -4.77 -2.15
CA GLU A 111 -16.41 -3.75 -1.10
C GLU A 111 -17.02 -4.22 0.24
N GLU A 112 -18.14 -4.95 0.18
CA GLU A 112 -18.85 -5.51 1.33
C GLU A 112 -18.21 -6.79 1.90
N ASN A 113 -17.03 -7.20 1.40
CA ASN A 113 -16.35 -8.37 1.91
C ASN A 113 -16.07 -8.23 3.42
N PRO A 114 -16.40 -9.22 4.27
CA PRO A 114 -16.14 -9.17 5.70
C PRO A 114 -14.68 -8.90 6.09
N LEU A 115 -13.72 -9.24 5.24
CA LEU A 115 -12.29 -8.97 5.44
C LEU A 115 -11.91 -7.49 5.23
N ASN A 116 -12.84 -6.66 4.74
CA ASN A 116 -12.67 -5.19 4.62
C ASN A 116 -13.12 -4.43 5.88
N LYS A 117 -13.34 -5.14 7.00
CA LYS A 117 -13.49 -4.56 8.33
C LYS A 117 -12.12 -4.29 8.93
N LEU A 118 -12.01 -3.30 9.81
CA LEU A 118 -10.78 -3.13 10.60
C LEU A 118 -10.64 -4.22 11.66
N ARG A 119 -11.76 -4.58 12.29
CA ARG A 119 -11.86 -5.70 13.20
C ARG A 119 -12.40 -6.92 12.47
N VAL A 120 -11.52 -7.87 12.19
CA VAL A 120 -11.89 -9.14 11.54
C VAL A 120 -12.11 -10.20 12.60
N LYS A 121 -13.30 -10.81 12.61
CA LYS A 121 -13.53 -11.98 13.46
C LYS A 121 -12.97 -13.22 12.77
N ILE A 122 -11.85 -13.73 13.27
CA ILE A 122 -11.24 -14.97 12.77
C ILE A 122 -11.86 -16.15 13.52
N GLU A 123 -12.70 -16.92 12.83
CA GLU A 123 -13.34 -18.11 13.41
C GLU A 123 -12.34 -19.27 13.59
N PRO A 124 -12.56 -20.17 14.56
CA PRO A 124 -11.69 -21.32 14.76
C PRO A 124 -11.51 -22.16 13.48
N GLY A 125 -10.26 -22.40 13.10
CA GLY A 125 -9.92 -23.17 11.90
C GLY A 125 -9.72 -22.34 10.63
N VAL A 126 -9.90 -21.01 10.69
CA VAL A 126 -9.49 -20.08 9.63
C VAL A 126 -8.00 -19.76 9.82
N ASP A 127 -7.22 -19.88 8.75
CA ASP A 127 -5.81 -19.48 8.73
C ASP A 127 -5.73 -17.93 8.73
N PRO A 128 -5.02 -17.29 9.67
CA PRO A 128 -4.80 -15.84 9.62
C PRO A 128 -4.15 -15.36 8.31
N ASP A 129 -3.35 -16.20 7.64
CA ASP A 129 -2.78 -15.85 6.33
C ASP A 129 -3.87 -15.64 5.26
N ASP A 130 -5.07 -16.22 5.43
CA ASP A 130 -6.22 -16.03 4.53
C ASP A 130 -6.98 -14.71 4.81
N THR A 131 -6.68 -14.02 5.91
CA THR A 131 -7.33 -12.74 6.26
C THR A 131 -6.48 -11.52 5.92
N TYR A 132 -5.18 -11.71 5.65
CA TYR A 132 -4.24 -10.66 5.27
C TYR A 132 -4.70 -9.92 4.00
N ASN A 133 -4.80 -8.59 4.10
CA ASN A 133 -5.10 -7.71 2.97
C ASN A 133 -4.70 -6.25 3.27
N GLU A 134 -5.00 -5.32 2.35
CA GLU A 134 -4.61 -3.90 2.45
C GLU A 134 -5.43 -3.09 3.49
N THR A 135 -6.56 -3.63 3.97
CA THR A 135 -7.51 -2.91 4.84
C THR A 135 -6.91 -2.51 6.19
N PRO A 136 -6.27 -3.41 6.97
CA PRO A 136 -5.68 -3.06 8.25
C PRO A 136 -4.66 -1.91 8.15
N TYR A 137 -3.94 -1.82 7.03
CA TYR A 137 -2.97 -0.77 6.73
C TYR A 137 -3.67 0.54 6.38
N GLU A 138 -4.45 0.56 5.30
CA GLU A 138 -4.91 1.81 4.68
C GLU A 138 -6.21 2.35 5.29
N LYS A 139 -7.16 1.47 5.61
CA LYS A 139 -8.35 1.90 6.38
C LYS A 139 -7.96 2.19 7.83
N GLY A 140 -6.97 1.46 8.38
CA GLY A 140 -6.41 1.72 9.70
C GLY A 140 -5.74 3.09 9.76
N TYR A 141 -4.89 3.40 8.77
CA TYR A 141 -4.32 4.74 8.61
C TYR A 141 -5.39 5.84 8.53
N CYS A 142 -6.46 5.61 7.77
CA CYS A 142 -7.57 6.57 7.68
C CYS A 142 -8.26 6.78 9.04
N PHE A 143 -8.43 5.71 9.83
CA PHE A 143 -9.01 5.82 11.16
C PHE A 143 -8.09 6.57 12.13
N VAL A 144 -6.81 6.23 12.20
CA VAL A 144 -5.83 6.95 13.05
C VAL A 144 -5.72 8.42 12.61
N SER A 145 -5.79 8.70 11.32
CA SER A 145 -5.82 10.08 10.80
C SER A 145 -7.11 10.82 11.14
N TYR A 146 -8.24 10.13 11.20
CA TYR A 146 -9.50 10.70 11.67
C TYR A 146 -9.42 11.08 13.15
N LEU A 147 -8.80 10.24 13.99
CA LEU A 147 -8.54 10.57 15.39
C LEU A 147 -7.63 11.81 15.52
N ALA A 148 -6.55 11.89 14.72
CA ALA A 148 -5.71 13.08 14.66
C ALA A 148 -6.49 14.34 14.23
N HIS A 149 -7.40 14.18 13.26
CA HIS A 149 -8.28 15.26 12.79
C HIS A 149 -9.24 15.75 13.88
N LEU A 150 -9.80 14.86 14.70
CA LEU A 150 -10.67 15.21 15.82
C LEU A 150 -9.93 16.03 16.89
N VAL A 151 -8.66 15.71 17.15
CA VAL A 151 -7.79 16.52 18.03
C VAL A 151 -7.53 17.90 17.43
N GLY A 152 -7.41 17.99 16.11
CA GLY A 152 -7.28 19.25 15.36
C GLY A 152 -5.92 19.94 15.48
N ASP A 153 -4.98 19.34 16.22
CA ASP A 153 -3.63 19.85 16.46
C ASP A 153 -2.63 18.70 16.42
N GLN A 154 -1.69 18.76 15.48
CA GLN A 154 -0.73 17.68 15.23
C GLN A 154 0.24 17.48 16.40
N ASP A 155 0.67 18.55 17.07
CA ASP A 155 1.62 18.46 18.19
C ASP A 155 0.96 17.82 19.42
N ARG A 156 -0.34 18.10 19.64
CA ARG A 156 -1.14 17.42 20.67
C ARG A 156 -1.32 15.94 20.35
N PHE A 157 -1.58 15.59 19.09
CA PHE A 157 -1.71 14.18 18.70
C PHE A 157 -0.37 13.43 18.78
N ASP A 158 0.74 14.04 18.39
CA ASP A 158 2.08 13.45 18.54
C ASP A 158 2.44 13.18 20.01
N LYS A 159 2.03 14.08 20.93
CA LYS A 159 2.18 13.87 22.38
C LYS A 159 1.30 12.72 22.87
N PHE A 160 0.08 12.61 22.36
CA PHE A 160 -0.79 11.49 22.65
C PHE A 160 -0.20 10.16 22.18
N LEU A 161 0.36 10.07 20.96
CA LEU A 161 0.99 8.83 20.48
C LEU A 161 2.12 8.36 21.40
N LYS A 162 2.90 9.29 21.97
CA LYS A 162 3.91 8.96 22.99
C LYS A 162 3.28 8.44 24.27
N ALA A 163 2.24 9.11 24.77
CA ALA A 163 1.51 8.68 25.96
C ALA A 163 0.86 7.31 25.79
N TYR A 164 0.28 7.04 24.62
CA TYR A 164 -0.29 5.76 24.23
C TYR A 164 0.76 4.63 24.27
N VAL A 165 1.93 4.86 23.68
CA VAL A 165 3.05 3.91 23.75
C VAL A 165 3.53 3.72 25.18
N ASP A 166 3.66 4.79 25.96
CA ASP A 166 4.15 4.70 27.34
C ASP A 166 3.19 3.97 28.28
N GLU A 167 1.88 4.10 28.07
CA GLU A 167 0.84 3.40 28.81
C GLU A 167 0.87 1.90 28.51
N PHE A 168 0.88 1.53 27.23
CA PHE A 168 0.68 0.14 26.81
C PHE A 168 1.95 -0.62 26.42
N LYS A 169 3.15 -0.04 26.60
CA LYS A 169 4.41 -0.75 26.33
C LYS A 169 4.48 -2.06 27.11
N PHE A 170 4.91 -3.12 26.43
CA PHE A 170 4.98 -4.49 26.92
C PHE A 170 3.61 -5.12 27.22
N GLN A 171 2.54 -4.57 26.67
CA GLN A 171 1.19 -5.10 26.76
C GLN A 171 0.65 -5.50 25.39
N SER A 172 -0.34 -6.39 25.40
CA SER A 172 -1.14 -6.69 24.22
C SER A 172 -2.57 -6.22 24.45
N ILE A 173 -3.11 -5.41 23.54
CA ILE A 173 -4.34 -4.64 23.77
C ILE A 173 -5.42 -4.92 22.71
N MET A 174 -6.66 -4.66 23.09
CA MET A 174 -7.82 -4.59 22.22
C MET A 174 -8.08 -3.14 21.79
N ALA A 175 -8.91 -2.92 20.76
CA ALA A 175 -9.25 -1.56 20.33
C ALA A 175 -9.94 -0.77 21.45
N GLU A 176 -10.73 -1.44 22.30
CA GLU A 176 -11.41 -0.82 23.44
C GLU A 176 -10.42 -0.16 24.40
N ASP A 177 -9.33 -0.85 24.74
CA ASP A 177 -8.29 -0.32 25.65
C ASP A 177 -7.70 0.99 25.08
N PHE A 178 -7.38 0.99 23.78
CA PHE A 178 -6.88 2.17 23.08
C PHE A 178 -7.91 3.31 23.02
N LEU A 179 -9.15 3.01 22.61
CA LEU A 179 -10.18 4.02 22.39
C LEU A 179 -10.65 4.65 23.71
N GLU A 180 -10.71 3.86 24.79
CA GLU A 180 -10.96 4.37 26.14
C GLU A 180 -9.84 5.33 26.56
N PHE A 181 -8.58 4.91 26.44
CA PHE A 181 -7.42 5.76 26.75
C PHE A 181 -7.39 7.05 25.92
N TYR A 182 -7.74 6.98 24.63
CA TYR A 182 -7.86 8.15 23.76
C TYR A 182 -8.89 9.16 24.29
N LEU A 183 -10.08 8.71 24.68
CA LEU A 183 -11.14 9.56 25.21
C LEU A 183 -10.82 10.09 26.62
N GLU A 184 -10.08 9.34 27.43
CA GLU A 184 -9.60 9.82 28.73
C GLU A 184 -8.50 10.88 28.61
N TYR A 185 -7.58 10.71 27.65
CA TYR A 185 -6.52 11.68 27.38
C TYR A 185 -7.07 12.99 26.80
N PHE A 186 -8.17 12.92 26.04
CA PHE A 186 -8.86 14.08 25.45
C PHE A 186 -10.29 14.21 26.01
N PRO A 187 -10.47 14.64 27.26
CA PRO A 187 -11.78 14.72 27.90
C PRO A 187 -12.76 15.62 27.14
N GLU A 188 -12.28 16.65 26.44
CA GLU A 188 -13.12 17.53 25.61
C GLU A 188 -13.71 16.81 24.39
N LEU A 189 -13.07 15.75 23.90
CA LEU A 189 -13.61 14.92 22.82
C LEU A 189 -14.60 13.89 23.36
N LYS A 190 -14.34 13.35 24.56
CA LYS A 190 -15.29 12.49 25.29
C LYS A 190 -16.59 13.23 25.60
N GLU A 191 -16.52 14.46 26.09
CA GLU A 191 -17.69 15.31 26.35
C GLU A 191 -18.50 15.62 25.08
N LYS A 192 -17.84 15.71 23.92
CA LYS A 192 -18.50 15.91 22.62
C LYS A 192 -19.13 14.62 22.06
N GLY A 193 -18.86 13.45 22.65
CA GLY A 193 -19.35 12.16 22.17
C GLY A 193 -18.81 11.79 20.79
N VAL A 194 -17.52 12.09 20.50
CA VAL A 194 -16.95 11.86 19.16
C VAL A 194 -16.97 10.39 18.71
N ASP A 195 -17.05 9.47 19.66
CA ASP A 195 -17.16 8.03 19.48
C ASP A 195 -18.53 7.58 18.94
N SER A 196 -19.55 8.44 19.03
CA SER A 196 -20.94 8.17 18.66
C SER A 196 -21.52 9.14 17.62
N ILE A 197 -20.67 9.90 16.91
CA ILE A 197 -21.09 10.77 15.82
C ILE A 197 -21.72 9.92 14.69
N PRO A 198 -22.95 10.22 14.23
CA PRO A 198 -23.60 9.46 13.17
C PRO A 198 -22.76 9.36 11.90
N GLY A 199 -22.47 8.13 11.46
CA GLY A 199 -21.65 7.81 10.30
C GLY A 199 -20.13 7.75 10.56
N PHE A 200 -19.69 8.13 11.74
CA PHE A 200 -18.29 8.10 12.19
C PHE A 200 -18.13 7.41 13.55
N GLU A 201 -19.11 6.63 13.97
CA GLU A 201 -19.07 5.90 15.23
C GLU A 201 -17.84 4.99 15.27
N PHE A 202 -17.14 4.92 16.40
CA PHE A 202 -15.94 4.09 16.50
C PHE A 202 -16.27 2.60 16.26
N ASP A 203 -17.42 2.12 16.73
CA ASP A 203 -17.90 0.77 16.42
C ASP A 203 -18.09 0.55 14.91
N ARG A 204 -18.61 1.56 14.21
CA ARG A 204 -18.81 1.51 12.75
C ARG A 204 -17.47 1.38 12.04
N TRP A 205 -16.45 2.15 12.43
CA TRP A 205 -15.10 2.06 11.90
C TRP A 205 -14.52 0.64 12.03
N LEU A 206 -14.71 0.03 13.20
CA LEU A 206 -14.18 -1.30 13.51
C LEU A 206 -14.92 -2.39 12.73
N ASN A 207 -16.26 -2.37 12.76
CA ASN A 207 -17.07 -3.54 12.45
C ASN A 207 -17.81 -3.50 11.11
N THR A 208 -17.75 -2.39 10.37
CA THR A 208 -18.42 -2.22 9.06
C THR A 208 -17.41 -2.41 7.92
N PRO A 209 -17.70 -3.27 6.92
CA PRO A 209 -16.84 -3.40 5.75
C PRO A 209 -16.94 -2.16 4.85
N GLY A 210 -16.16 -2.13 3.78
CA GLY A 210 -16.24 -1.08 2.76
C GLY A 210 -15.33 0.13 2.99
N TRP A 211 -15.53 1.15 2.15
CA TRP A 211 -14.66 2.32 2.07
C TRP A 211 -14.56 3.11 3.39
N PRO A 212 -13.39 3.70 3.74
CA PRO A 212 -13.26 4.50 4.96
C PRO A 212 -14.25 5.70 4.98
N PRO A 213 -14.96 5.95 6.10
CA PRO A 213 -15.86 7.10 6.24
C PRO A 213 -15.14 8.46 6.16
N TYR A 214 -13.88 8.50 6.60
CA TYR A 214 -13.01 9.67 6.51
C TYR A 214 -11.79 9.36 5.65
N LEU A 215 -11.40 10.32 4.83
CA LEU A 215 -10.13 10.31 4.11
C LEU A 215 -9.33 11.56 4.50
N PRO A 216 -8.02 11.44 4.80
CA PRO A 216 -7.17 12.61 5.04
C PRO A 216 -7.20 13.63 3.89
N ASP A 217 -6.94 14.89 4.18
CA ASP A 217 -6.79 15.88 3.10
C ASP A 217 -5.47 15.65 2.34
N LEU A 218 -5.57 15.57 1.01
CA LEU A 218 -4.41 15.45 0.12
C LEU A 218 -4.11 16.72 -0.66
N SER A 219 -4.87 17.81 -0.45
CA SER A 219 -4.66 19.10 -1.10
C SER A 219 -3.23 19.67 -0.96
N PRO A 220 -2.46 19.42 0.12
CA PRO A 220 -1.04 19.82 0.16
C PRO A 220 -0.19 19.17 -0.96
N GLY A 221 -0.63 18.03 -1.50
CA GLY A 221 -0.02 17.31 -2.62
C GLY A 221 -0.33 17.87 -4.00
N ASP A 222 -1.28 18.83 -4.12
CA ASP A 222 -1.75 19.35 -5.41
C ASP A 222 -0.63 19.84 -6.33
N SER A 223 0.41 20.46 -5.75
CA SER A 223 1.57 20.97 -6.48
C SER A 223 2.37 19.87 -7.22
N LEU A 224 2.25 18.61 -6.77
CA LEU A 224 2.87 17.44 -7.41
C LEU A 224 1.85 16.59 -8.17
N MET A 225 0.61 16.50 -7.68
CA MET A 225 -0.45 15.67 -8.25
C MET A 225 -1.07 16.26 -9.52
N LYS A 226 -1.37 17.57 -9.55
CA LYS A 226 -2.04 18.19 -10.70
C LYS A 226 -1.22 18.09 -12.00
N PRO A 227 0.10 18.36 -12.00
CA PRO A 227 0.91 18.15 -13.21
C PRO A 227 0.90 16.71 -13.73
N ALA A 228 0.81 15.72 -12.82
CA ALA A 228 0.70 14.32 -13.18
C ALA A 228 -0.68 13.96 -13.74
N GLU A 229 -1.75 14.56 -13.21
CA GLU A 229 -3.11 14.40 -13.74
C GLU A 229 -3.25 15.04 -15.12
N GLU A 230 -2.80 16.28 -15.27
CA GLU A 230 -2.80 17.01 -16.55
C GLU A 230 -2.03 16.24 -17.62
N LEU A 231 -0.83 15.74 -17.29
CA LEU A 231 -0.08 14.91 -18.22
C LEU A 231 -0.83 13.62 -18.59
N ALA A 232 -1.50 12.97 -17.63
CA ALA A 232 -2.27 11.76 -17.91
C ALA A 232 -3.47 12.03 -18.84
N GLU A 233 -4.10 13.21 -18.77
CA GLU A 233 -5.15 13.61 -19.72
C GLU A 233 -4.63 13.75 -21.15
N LEU A 234 -3.38 14.19 -21.33
CA LEU A 234 -2.79 14.31 -22.66
C LEU A 234 -2.53 12.94 -23.32
N TRP A 235 -2.36 11.87 -22.54
CA TRP A 235 -2.10 10.52 -23.06
C TRP A 235 -3.34 9.72 -23.44
N VAL A 236 -4.54 10.19 -23.10
CA VAL A 236 -5.81 9.51 -23.46
C VAL A 236 -6.41 9.96 -24.78
N THR A 237 -5.81 10.95 -25.46
CA THR A 237 -6.32 11.47 -26.72
C THR A 237 -5.96 10.55 -27.89
N SER A 238 -6.85 10.44 -28.88
CA SER A 238 -6.59 9.65 -30.09
C SER A 238 -5.49 10.26 -30.96
N GLU A 239 -5.36 11.58 -30.94
CA GLU A 239 -4.27 12.32 -31.58
C GLU A 239 -3.44 12.98 -30.46
N LEU A 240 -2.19 12.54 -30.32
CA LEU A 240 -1.29 13.03 -29.27
C LEU A 240 -0.73 14.40 -29.64
N ASP A 241 -0.94 15.39 -28.78
CA ASP A 241 -0.23 16.67 -28.85
C ASP A 241 1.14 16.52 -28.17
N MET A 242 2.13 16.07 -28.95
CA MET A 242 3.50 15.87 -28.44
C MET A 242 4.13 17.16 -27.92
N GLN A 243 3.75 18.32 -28.47
CA GLN A 243 4.27 19.60 -27.99
C GLN A 243 3.76 19.91 -26.58
N ALA A 244 2.46 19.68 -26.32
CA ALA A 244 1.87 19.81 -24.99
C ALA A 244 2.44 18.78 -24.00
N ILE A 245 2.64 17.53 -24.44
CA ILE A 245 3.22 16.46 -23.64
C ILE A 245 4.65 16.79 -23.22
N GLU A 246 5.51 17.19 -24.16
CA GLU A 246 6.91 17.53 -23.89
C GLU A 246 7.08 18.80 -23.05
N ALA A 247 6.09 19.71 -23.08
CA ALA A 247 6.07 20.89 -22.22
C ALA A 247 5.97 20.52 -20.73
N VAL A 248 5.38 19.37 -20.38
CA VAL A 248 5.33 18.88 -19.00
C VAL A 248 6.60 18.06 -18.72
N SER A 249 7.67 18.75 -18.29
CA SER A 249 8.92 18.07 -17.97
C SER A 249 8.79 17.21 -16.73
N ILE A 250 8.85 15.89 -16.91
CA ILE A 250 8.88 14.94 -15.78
C ILE A 250 10.29 14.76 -15.20
N SER A 251 11.32 15.44 -15.72
CA SER A 251 12.73 15.19 -15.36
C SER A 251 13.03 15.32 -13.85
N THR A 252 12.33 16.22 -13.17
CA THR A 252 12.46 16.48 -11.72
C THR A 252 11.56 15.60 -10.85
N TRP A 253 10.65 14.83 -11.45
CA TRP A 253 9.68 14.03 -10.71
C TRP A 253 10.37 12.88 -10.00
N LYS A 254 10.10 12.79 -8.69
CA LYS A 254 10.52 11.68 -7.83
C LYS A 254 9.60 10.46 -8.03
N THR A 255 10.04 9.31 -7.52
CA THR A 255 9.36 8.02 -7.67
C THR A 255 7.86 8.07 -7.40
N TYR A 256 7.41 8.57 -6.25
CA TYR A 256 5.97 8.58 -5.95
C TYR A 256 5.14 9.50 -6.86
N GLN A 257 5.73 10.53 -7.46
CA GLN A 257 5.03 11.36 -8.46
C GLN A 257 4.92 10.62 -9.79
N LEU A 258 5.96 9.87 -10.19
CA LEU A 258 5.92 8.97 -11.35
C LEU A 258 4.93 7.83 -11.14
N VAL A 259 4.90 7.22 -9.94
CA VAL A 259 3.91 6.20 -9.57
C VAL A 259 2.50 6.78 -9.66
N TYR A 260 2.27 7.96 -9.10
CA TYR A 260 0.97 8.62 -9.17
C TYR A 260 0.52 8.90 -10.62
N PHE A 261 1.43 9.40 -11.47
CA PHE A 261 1.17 9.54 -12.89
C PHE A 261 0.77 8.23 -13.56
N LEU A 262 1.49 7.13 -13.27
CA LEU A 262 1.16 5.81 -13.82
C LEU A 262 -0.15 5.25 -13.27
N ASP A 263 -0.49 5.52 -12.01
CA ASP A 263 -1.79 5.15 -11.45
C ASP A 263 -2.93 5.87 -12.21
N LYS A 264 -2.75 7.15 -12.58
CA LYS A 264 -3.72 7.88 -13.43
C LYS A 264 -3.83 7.30 -14.83
N ILE A 265 -2.70 6.97 -15.46
CA ILE A 265 -2.70 6.28 -16.76
C ILE A 265 -3.39 4.92 -16.66
N LEU A 266 -3.14 4.16 -15.59
CA LEU A 266 -3.74 2.84 -15.37
C LEU A 266 -5.26 2.92 -15.16
N GLN A 267 -5.74 3.93 -14.43
CA GLN A 267 -7.17 4.21 -14.29
C GLN A 267 -7.83 4.49 -15.64
N LYS A 268 -7.16 5.27 -16.48
CA LYS A 268 -7.61 5.67 -17.82
C LYS A 268 -7.43 4.61 -18.90
N SER A 269 -6.65 3.56 -18.64
CA SER A 269 -6.41 2.47 -19.58
C SER A 269 -7.68 1.62 -19.79
N PRO A 270 -7.93 1.08 -21.00
CA PRO A 270 -7.04 1.10 -22.16
C PRO A 270 -6.97 2.48 -22.85
N LEU A 271 -5.75 2.87 -23.25
CA LEU A 271 -5.44 4.06 -24.04
C LEU A 271 -5.71 3.79 -25.53
N PRO A 272 -5.85 4.84 -26.35
CA PRO A 272 -5.92 4.70 -27.81
C PRO A 272 -4.76 3.91 -28.42
N PRO A 273 -4.99 3.18 -29.54
CA PRO A 273 -3.96 2.37 -30.18
C PRO A 273 -2.68 3.17 -30.49
N GLY A 274 -1.53 2.62 -30.11
CA GLY A 274 -0.22 3.26 -30.29
C GLY A 274 0.23 4.13 -29.13
N ASN A 275 -0.67 4.65 -28.29
CA ASN A 275 -0.30 5.58 -27.22
C ASN A 275 0.62 4.95 -26.17
N VAL A 276 0.41 3.68 -25.79
CA VAL A 276 1.29 2.98 -24.83
C VAL A 276 2.71 2.87 -25.37
N LYS A 277 2.87 2.57 -26.66
CA LYS A 277 4.18 2.50 -27.32
C LYS A 277 4.87 3.86 -27.29
N THR A 278 4.17 4.91 -27.74
CA THR A 278 4.70 6.28 -27.74
C THR A 278 5.05 6.75 -26.32
N LEU A 279 4.22 6.43 -25.31
CA LEU A 279 4.49 6.75 -23.92
C LEU A 279 5.76 6.07 -23.43
N GLY A 280 5.94 4.78 -23.75
CA GLY A 280 7.12 4.02 -23.40
C GLY A 280 8.40 4.57 -24.05
N GLU A 281 8.32 5.00 -25.30
CA GLU A 281 9.42 5.64 -26.05
C GLU A 281 9.75 7.05 -25.52
N THR A 282 8.73 7.81 -25.11
CA THR A 282 8.86 9.17 -24.57
C THR A 282 9.48 9.17 -23.17
N TYR A 283 9.15 8.16 -22.35
CA TYR A 283 9.62 8.05 -20.98
C TYR A 283 10.42 6.76 -20.70
N PRO A 284 11.64 6.61 -21.25
CA PRO A 284 12.50 5.45 -20.99
C PRO A 284 12.81 5.23 -19.51
N LYS A 285 12.82 6.31 -18.70
CA LYS A 285 13.03 6.22 -17.25
C LYS A 285 11.90 5.51 -16.50
N ILE A 286 10.72 5.39 -17.13
CA ILE A 286 9.57 4.64 -16.65
C ILE A 286 9.57 3.25 -17.29
N SER A 287 9.56 3.19 -18.63
CA SER A 287 9.37 1.94 -19.37
C SER A 287 10.54 0.95 -19.22
N ASN A 288 11.73 1.44 -18.85
CA ASN A 288 12.92 0.64 -18.56
C ASN A 288 13.39 0.81 -17.10
N ALA A 289 12.49 1.23 -16.19
CA ALA A 289 12.82 1.43 -14.79
C ALA A 289 13.26 0.12 -14.12
N ARG A 290 14.23 0.21 -13.20
CA ARG A 290 14.56 -0.88 -12.27
C ARG A 290 13.76 -0.83 -10.97
N ASN A 291 13.22 0.35 -10.64
CA ASN A 291 12.38 0.56 -9.47
C ASN A 291 11.14 -0.35 -9.55
N ALA A 292 10.92 -1.17 -8.52
CA ALA A 292 9.89 -2.20 -8.52
C ALA A 292 8.45 -1.64 -8.54
N GLU A 293 8.19 -0.48 -7.92
CA GLU A 293 6.88 0.17 -7.98
C GLU A 293 6.56 0.65 -9.41
N LEU A 294 7.55 1.26 -10.09
CA LEU A 294 7.39 1.67 -11.50
C LEU A 294 7.19 0.46 -12.42
N ARG A 295 7.96 -0.62 -12.22
CA ARG A 295 7.80 -1.87 -13.00
C ARG A 295 6.43 -2.51 -12.80
N LEU A 296 5.89 -2.51 -11.58
CA LEU A 296 4.55 -3.00 -11.31
C LEU A 296 3.51 -2.20 -12.11
N ARG A 297 3.47 -0.87 -11.97
CA ARG A 297 2.47 -0.05 -12.65
C ARG A 297 2.62 -0.12 -14.17
N TRP A 298 3.85 -0.11 -14.67
CA TRP A 298 4.11 -0.27 -16.11
C TRP A 298 3.62 -1.63 -16.62
N GLY A 299 3.88 -2.72 -15.89
CA GLY A 299 3.38 -4.05 -16.21
C GLY A 299 1.84 -4.12 -16.23
N GLN A 300 1.16 -3.48 -15.27
CA GLN A 300 -0.30 -3.39 -15.27
C GLN A 300 -0.83 -2.60 -16.47
N ILE A 301 -0.16 -1.50 -16.87
CA ILE A 301 -0.51 -0.73 -18.06
C ILE A 301 -0.34 -1.59 -19.32
N ILE A 302 0.79 -2.28 -19.49
CA ILE A 302 1.03 -3.20 -20.60
C ILE A 302 -0.12 -4.20 -20.73
N LEU A 303 -0.48 -4.86 -19.64
CA LEU A 303 -1.52 -5.90 -19.61
C LEU A 303 -2.92 -5.34 -19.88
N LYS A 304 -3.29 -4.22 -19.25
CA LYS A 304 -4.61 -3.60 -19.40
C LYS A 304 -4.84 -3.05 -20.81
N ASN A 305 -3.76 -2.76 -21.54
CA ASN A 305 -3.79 -2.28 -22.92
C ASN A 305 -3.51 -3.39 -23.95
N ASP A 306 -3.33 -4.64 -23.52
CA ASP A 306 -2.91 -5.78 -24.37
C ASP A 306 -1.71 -5.45 -25.27
N HIS A 307 -0.73 -4.70 -24.75
CA HIS A 307 0.47 -4.32 -25.49
C HIS A 307 1.48 -5.48 -25.54
N GLN A 308 1.19 -6.49 -26.37
CA GLN A 308 1.89 -7.78 -26.41
C GLN A 308 3.40 -7.67 -26.69
N GLU A 309 3.84 -6.64 -27.42
CA GLU A 309 5.27 -6.39 -27.72
C GLU A 309 6.14 -6.27 -26.44
N GLU A 310 5.54 -5.86 -25.32
CA GLU A 310 6.24 -5.70 -24.03
C GLU A 310 5.86 -6.74 -22.96
N PHE A 311 5.12 -7.79 -23.29
CA PHE A 311 4.78 -8.86 -22.34
C PHE A 311 6.00 -9.52 -21.71
N TRP A 312 7.13 -9.53 -22.41
CA TRP A 312 8.40 -10.02 -21.88
C TRP A 312 8.88 -9.23 -20.66
N LYS A 313 8.58 -7.93 -20.54
CA LYS A 313 8.94 -7.10 -19.37
C LYS A 313 8.16 -7.54 -18.13
N VAL A 314 6.89 -7.89 -18.30
CA VAL A 314 6.05 -8.45 -17.23
C VAL A 314 6.62 -9.78 -16.75
N LYS A 315 6.96 -10.67 -17.68
CA LYS A 315 7.57 -11.98 -17.37
C LYS A 315 8.91 -11.82 -16.67
N GLU A 316 9.80 -10.97 -17.18
CA GLU A 316 11.10 -10.70 -16.58
C GLU A 316 10.96 -10.16 -15.15
N PHE A 317 9.99 -9.27 -14.91
CA PHE A 317 9.76 -8.75 -13.57
C PHE A 317 9.29 -9.84 -12.61
N LEU A 318 8.33 -10.67 -13.01
CA LEU A 318 7.83 -11.81 -12.22
C LEU A 318 8.90 -12.89 -11.99
N GLN A 319 9.86 -13.06 -12.90
CA GLN A 319 10.99 -13.96 -12.71
C GLN A 319 12.06 -13.40 -11.75
N SER A 320 12.10 -12.07 -11.58
CA SER A 320 13.15 -11.42 -10.79
C SER A 320 12.86 -11.36 -9.28
N GLN A 321 11.62 -11.60 -8.85
CA GLN A 321 11.19 -11.41 -7.45
C GLN A 321 9.87 -12.15 -7.15
N GLY A 322 9.57 -12.38 -5.86
CA GLY A 322 8.39 -13.10 -5.38
C GLY A 322 7.51 -12.34 -4.38
N LYS A 323 7.66 -11.02 -4.23
CA LYS A 323 6.86 -10.19 -3.33
C LYS A 323 5.39 -10.18 -3.76
N GLN A 324 4.49 -10.53 -2.86
CA GLN A 324 3.05 -10.66 -3.12
C GLN A 324 2.44 -9.39 -3.72
N LYS A 325 2.79 -8.21 -3.16
CA LYS A 325 2.34 -6.89 -3.63
C LYS A 325 2.59 -6.66 -5.13
N TYR A 326 3.66 -7.22 -5.69
CA TYR A 326 3.99 -7.08 -7.11
C TYR A 326 3.47 -8.26 -7.93
N THR A 327 3.58 -9.46 -7.38
CA THR A 327 3.25 -10.69 -8.09
C THR A 327 1.74 -10.87 -8.30
N LEU A 328 0.94 -10.78 -7.23
CA LEU A 328 -0.50 -11.12 -7.31
C LEU A 328 -1.28 -10.17 -8.23
N PRO A 329 -1.08 -8.84 -8.20
CA PRO A 329 -1.79 -7.94 -9.12
C PRO A 329 -1.51 -8.21 -10.60
N LEU A 330 -0.27 -8.60 -10.95
CA LEU A 330 0.07 -8.95 -12.33
C LEU A 330 -0.56 -10.27 -12.77
N TYR A 331 -0.63 -11.26 -11.88
CA TYR A 331 -1.38 -12.49 -12.17
C TYR A 331 -2.88 -12.25 -12.36
N HIS A 332 -3.50 -11.42 -11.51
CA HIS A 332 -4.89 -11.00 -11.70
C HIS A 332 -5.09 -10.26 -13.04
N ALA A 333 -4.21 -9.31 -13.37
CA ALA A 333 -4.28 -8.57 -14.62
C ALA A 333 -4.12 -9.47 -15.85
N MET A 334 -3.18 -10.43 -15.82
CA MET A 334 -3.00 -11.41 -16.89
C MET A 334 -4.22 -12.32 -17.05
N MET A 335 -4.78 -12.82 -15.93
CA MET A 335 -5.92 -13.72 -15.96
C MET A 335 -7.23 -13.03 -16.34
N GLY A 336 -7.36 -11.73 -16.09
CA GLY A 336 -8.46 -10.89 -16.56
C GLY A 336 -8.31 -10.39 -18.01
N GLY A 337 -7.17 -10.66 -18.65
CA GLY A 337 -6.82 -10.14 -19.98
C GLY A 337 -7.11 -11.08 -21.16
N SER A 338 -6.36 -10.86 -22.24
CA SER A 338 -6.42 -11.66 -23.47
C SER A 338 -6.00 -13.12 -23.25
N GLU A 339 -6.27 -14.00 -24.22
CA GLU A 339 -5.81 -15.40 -24.16
C GLU A 339 -4.28 -15.50 -24.13
N THR A 340 -3.60 -14.56 -24.80
CA THR A 340 -2.14 -14.46 -24.78
C THR A 340 -1.62 -14.08 -23.39
N ALA A 341 -2.29 -13.15 -22.70
CA ALA A 341 -1.97 -12.80 -21.32
C ALA A 341 -2.22 -13.97 -20.35
N ARG A 342 -3.32 -14.72 -20.52
CA ARG A 342 -3.59 -15.93 -19.73
C ARG A 342 -2.54 -17.02 -19.94
N THR A 343 -2.07 -17.19 -21.17
CA THR A 343 -0.97 -18.12 -21.49
C THR A 343 0.33 -17.67 -20.82
N LEU A 344 0.64 -16.37 -20.91
CA LEU A 344 1.79 -15.77 -20.22
C LEU A 344 1.79 -16.07 -18.71
N ALA A 345 0.63 -15.97 -18.05
CA ALA A 345 0.50 -16.27 -16.64
C ALA A 345 0.87 -17.73 -16.32
N LYS A 346 0.29 -18.68 -17.07
CA LYS A 346 0.54 -20.12 -16.88
C LYS A 346 2.00 -20.47 -17.11
N ASP A 347 2.57 -20.03 -18.22
CA ASP A 347 3.97 -20.30 -18.58
C ASP A 347 4.95 -19.67 -17.57
N THR A 348 4.64 -18.45 -17.11
CA THR A 348 5.47 -17.77 -16.11
C THR A 348 5.40 -18.48 -14.76
N PHE A 349 4.22 -18.96 -14.36
CA PHE A 349 4.07 -19.72 -13.11
C PHE A 349 4.80 -21.06 -13.17
N GLU A 350 4.65 -21.82 -14.26
CA GLU A 350 5.37 -23.09 -14.44
C GLU A 350 6.90 -22.88 -14.33
N ALA A 351 7.43 -21.80 -14.91
CA ALA A 351 8.85 -21.49 -14.86
C ALA A 351 9.36 -21.00 -13.48
N THR A 352 8.49 -20.47 -12.62
CA THR A 352 8.90 -19.77 -11.37
C THR A 352 8.40 -20.44 -10.09
N ALA A 353 7.44 -21.36 -10.16
CA ALA A 353 6.77 -21.93 -8.98
C ALA A 353 7.74 -22.53 -7.95
N SER A 354 8.84 -23.15 -8.38
CA SER A 354 9.85 -23.73 -7.48
C SER A 354 10.74 -22.71 -6.76
N GLN A 355 10.70 -21.44 -7.18
CA GLN A 355 11.50 -20.35 -6.64
C GLN A 355 10.68 -19.42 -5.72
N LEU A 356 9.35 -19.52 -5.76
CA LEU A 356 8.44 -18.69 -4.99
C LEU A 356 8.21 -19.25 -3.58
N HIS A 357 7.89 -18.36 -2.66
CA HIS A 357 7.42 -18.75 -1.33
C HIS A 357 6.11 -19.55 -1.43
N SER A 358 5.90 -20.55 -0.56
CA SER A 358 4.74 -21.45 -0.58
C SER A 358 3.40 -20.71 -0.61
N ASN A 359 3.26 -19.66 0.21
CA ASN A 359 2.04 -18.86 0.26
C ASN A 359 1.76 -18.18 -1.09
N VAL A 360 2.79 -17.61 -1.72
CA VAL A 360 2.68 -16.98 -3.05
C VAL A 360 2.26 -18.01 -4.10
N VAL A 361 2.84 -19.21 -4.05
CA VAL A 361 2.45 -20.33 -4.93
C VAL A 361 0.97 -20.68 -4.75
N ASN A 362 0.49 -20.77 -3.51
CA ASN A 362 -0.90 -21.09 -3.21
C ASN A 362 -1.86 -20.01 -3.72
N TYR A 363 -1.56 -18.74 -3.48
CA TYR A 363 -2.39 -17.64 -4.00
C TYR A 363 -2.40 -17.61 -5.53
N ILE A 364 -1.26 -17.79 -6.21
CA ILE A 364 -1.25 -17.85 -7.67
C ILE A 364 -2.09 -19.02 -8.19
N LYS A 365 -2.03 -20.20 -7.56
CA LYS A 365 -2.89 -21.34 -7.94
C LYS A 365 -4.37 -21.00 -7.83
N GLN A 366 -4.78 -20.29 -6.78
CA GLN A 366 -6.17 -19.81 -6.65
C GLN A 366 -6.54 -18.86 -7.78
N ILE A 367 -5.64 -17.95 -8.19
CA ILE A 367 -5.86 -17.01 -9.31
C ILE A 367 -5.94 -17.75 -10.66
N LEU A 368 -5.13 -18.78 -10.87
CA LEU A 368 -5.09 -19.56 -12.11
C LEU A 368 -6.28 -20.52 -12.24
N THR A 369 -6.96 -20.85 -11.15
CA THR A 369 -8.12 -21.75 -11.14
C THR A 369 -9.36 -21.00 -11.64
N PRO A 370 -10.10 -21.52 -12.65
CA PRO A 370 -11.33 -20.89 -13.12
C PRO A 370 -12.36 -20.78 -12.00
N LYS A 371 -13.00 -19.61 -11.83
CA LYS A 371 -14.17 -19.48 -10.95
C LYS A 371 -15.33 -20.30 -11.53
N GLY A 372 -15.66 -21.44 -10.91
CA GLY A 372 -16.85 -22.24 -11.24
C GLY A 372 -16.65 -23.72 -11.59
N SER A 373 -15.56 -24.36 -11.14
CA SER A 373 -15.42 -25.83 -11.17
C SER A 373 -16.03 -26.50 -9.95
#